data_AF-A0A2N5TEM2-F1
#
_entry.id   AF-A0A2N5TEM2-F1
#
_cell.length_a   1.000
_cell.length_b   1.000
_cell.length_c   1.000
_cell.angle_alpha   90.00
_cell.angle_beta   90.00
_cell.angle_gamma   90.00
#
_symmetry.space_group_name_H-M   'P 1'
#
loop_
_entity.id
_entity.type
_entity.pdbx_description
1 polymer ?
#
loop_
_entity_poly.entity_id
_entity_poly.type
_entity_poly.pdbx_seq_one_letter_code
_entity_poly.pdbx_strand_id
1 'polypeptide(L)'
;MRLNSLLLALFLGISQSRQDALEVKINTKDDFCLVVPKDYHTSIGNSKKPGGETVWCQNRSGATSSSTGIFNGPFWSAVDITNPKSGVIQMTGCIDVNTCDRLKPGDDGGQYDSNGGNGGNGNPAGSFCNK
;
A
#
# COMPACT_ATOMS: atom_id res chain seq x y z
N MET A 1 -2.71 -62.84 -10.77
CA MET A 1 -3.65 -61.75 -11.12
C MET A 1 -3.04 -60.45 -10.59
N ARG A 2 -2.39 -59.64 -11.44
CA ARG A 2 -1.70 -58.42 -11.02
C ARG A 2 -2.68 -57.25 -11.08
N LEU A 3 -2.92 -56.61 -9.95
CA LEU A 3 -3.82 -55.46 -9.84
C LEU A 3 -3.03 -54.19 -10.23
N ASN A 4 -3.38 -53.60 -11.37
CA ASN A 4 -2.89 -52.28 -11.80
C ASN A 4 -3.59 -51.20 -10.96
N SER A 5 -2.87 -50.56 -10.05
CA SER A 5 -3.34 -49.30 -9.44
C SER A 5 -2.90 -48.13 -10.32
N LEU A 6 -3.86 -47.55 -11.03
CA LEU A 6 -3.73 -46.29 -11.75
C LEU A 6 -3.59 -45.16 -10.71
N LEU A 7 -2.42 -44.54 -10.60
CA LEU A 7 -2.23 -43.33 -9.79
C LEU A 7 -2.75 -42.12 -10.58
N LEU A 8 -3.91 -41.59 -10.22
CA LEU A 8 -4.43 -40.33 -10.74
C LEU A 8 -3.88 -39.19 -9.87
N ALA A 9 -2.79 -38.55 -10.31
CA ALA A 9 -2.26 -37.37 -9.63
C ALA A 9 -3.12 -36.14 -9.97
N LEU A 10 -4.02 -35.75 -9.06
CA LEU A 10 -4.67 -34.45 -9.10
C LEU A 10 -3.63 -33.38 -8.74
N PHE A 11 -3.15 -32.65 -9.76
CA PHE A 11 -2.42 -31.40 -9.55
C PHE A 11 -3.42 -30.34 -9.07
N LEU A 12 -3.53 -30.16 -7.75
CA LEU A 12 -4.06 -28.94 -7.15
C LEU A 12 -3.09 -27.82 -7.49
N GLY A 13 -3.37 -27.10 -8.58
CA GLY A 13 -2.70 -25.85 -8.88
C GLY A 13 -2.94 -24.88 -7.74
N ILE A 14 -1.93 -24.65 -6.90
CA ILE A 14 -1.96 -23.58 -5.91
C ILE A 14 -1.85 -22.28 -6.71
N SER A 15 -2.99 -21.67 -7.02
CA SER A 15 -3.03 -20.27 -7.46
C SER A 15 -2.53 -19.42 -6.29
N GLN A 16 -1.24 -19.11 -6.26
CA GLN A 16 -0.76 -17.99 -5.47
C GLN A 16 -1.47 -16.76 -6.00
N SER A 17 -2.46 -16.24 -5.27
CA SER A 17 -2.99 -14.92 -5.55
C SER A 17 -1.80 -13.97 -5.54
N ARG A 18 -1.47 -13.36 -6.69
CA ARG A 18 -0.49 -12.27 -6.70
C ARG A 18 -1.03 -11.20 -5.75
N GLN A 19 -0.39 -11.04 -4.59
CA GLN A 19 -0.64 -9.88 -3.78
C GLN A 19 -0.19 -8.67 -4.61
N ASP A 20 -1.07 -7.71 -4.81
CA ASP A 20 -0.71 -6.47 -5.50
C ASP A 20 0.47 -5.84 -4.75
N ALA A 21 1.44 -5.36 -5.51
CA ALA A 21 2.63 -4.78 -4.93
C ALA A 21 2.29 -3.51 -4.15
N LEU A 22 2.83 -3.37 -2.94
CA LEU A 22 2.59 -2.22 -2.09
C LEU A 22 3.61 -1.12 -2.45
N GLU A 23 3.22 -0.27 -3.40
CA GLU A 23 4.06 0.83 -3.89
C GLU A 23 3.69 2.15 -3.21
N VAL A 24 4.69 2.80 -2.60
CA VAL A 24 4.62 4.20 -2.19
C VAL A 24 5.30 5.04 -3.26
N LYS A 25 4.67 6.14 -3.67
CA LYS A 25 5.28 7.12 -4.58
C LYS A 25 4.83 8.52 -4.27
N ILE A 26 5.70 9.50 -4.47
CA ILE A 26 5.40 10.92 -4.30
C ILE A 26 6.14 11.71 -5.37
N ASN A 27 5.43 12.13 -6.41
CA ASN A 27 5.98 12.94 -7.51
C ASN A 27 5.65 14.42 -7.30
N THR A 28 4.38 14.71 -7.03
CA THR A 28 3.86 16.05 -6.75
C THR A 28 2.72 15.97 -5.73
N LYS A 29 2.19 17.12 -5.28
CA LYS A 29 1.00 17.12 -4.42
C LYS A 29 -0.26 16.53 -5.05
N ASP A 30 -0.30 16.38 -6.36
CA ASP A 30 -1.46 15.85 -7.10
C ASP A 30 -1.18 14.47 -7.75
N ASP A 31 0.06 13.97 -7.63
CA ASP A 31 0.49 12.64 -8.11
C ASP A 31 1.33 11.94 -7.05
N PHE A 32 0.64 11.16 -6.22
CA PHE A 32 1.24 10.32 -5.19
C PHE A 32 0.34 9.12 -4.91
N CYS A 33 0.93 8.08 -4.34
CA CYS A 33 0.23 6.94 -3.76
C CYS A 33 0.78 6.62 -2.39
N LEU A 34 -0.11 6.29 -1.47
CA LEU A 34 0.19 5.92 -0.10
C LEU A 34 -0.20 4.47 0.14
N VAL A 35 0.56 3.81 1.00
CA VAL A 35 0.13 2.56 1.63
C VAL A 35 -0.78 2.91 2.81
N VAL A 36 -1.98 2.37 2.80
CA VAL A 36 -3.05 2.61 3.79
C VAL A 36 -3.58 1.25 4.28
N PRO A 37 -4.42 1.21 5.34
CA PRO A 37 -5.07 -0.02 5.75
C PRO A 37 -5.92 -0.61 4.63
N LYS A 38 -6.03 -1.93 4.58
CA LYS A 38 -6.88 -2.63 3.60
C LYS A 38 -8.35 -2.61 4.00
N ASP A 39 -8.60 -2.78 5.30
CA ASP A 39 -9.93 -2.85 5.87
C ASP A 39 -10.43 -1.44 6.24
N TYR A 40 -11.76 -1.25 6.20
CA TYR A 40 -12.41 0.03 6.48
C TYR A 40 -12.09 0.54 7.90
N HIS A 41 -11.90 1.86 8.02
CA HIS A 41 -11.68 2.57 9.29
C HIS A 41 -10.70 1.87 10.27
N THR A 42 -9.63 1.31 9.72
CA THR A 42 -8.64 0.57 10.49
C THR A 42 -7.52 1.51 10.90
N SER A 43 -6.98 1.33 12.11
CA SER A 43 -5.81 2.12 12.51
C SER A 43 -4.54 1.65 11.80
N ILE A 44 -3.60 2.57 11.56
CA ILE A 44 -2.28 2.28 11.00
C ILE A 44 -1.53 1.27 11.87
N GLY A 45 -1.67 1.34 13.19
CA GLY A 45 -1.10 0.33 14.08
C GLY A 45 -1.67 -1.08 13.86
N ASN A 46 -2.99 -1.19 13.65
CA ASN A 46 -3.67 -2.48 13.47
C ASN A 46 -3.53 -3.05 12.06
N SER A 47 -3.23 -2.20 11.06
CA SER A 47 -3.03 -2.66 9.69
C SER A 47 -1.69 -3.39 9.51
N LYS A 48 -0.71 -3.17 10.40
CA LYS A 48 0.67 -3.73 10.37
C LYS A 48 0.72 -5.23 10.65
N LYS A 49 0.06 -5.99 9.80
CA LYS A 49 0.04 -7.46 9.78
C LYS A 49 0.14 -7.89 8.32
N PRO A 50 0.73 -9.06 8.01
CA PRO A 50 0.82 -9.54 6.63
C PRO A 50 -0.54 -9.46 5.89
N GLY A 51 -0.58 -8.65 4.83
CA GLY A 51 -1.77 -8.45 3.98
C GLY A 51 -2.83 -7.49 4.55
N GLY A 52 -2.52 -6.75 5.62
CA GLY A 52 -3.42 -5.78 6.27
C GLY A 52 -3.44 -4.40 5.61
N GLU A 53 -2.62 -4.20 4.57
CA GLU A 53 -2.46 -2.93 3.87
C GLU A 53 -2.81 -3.02 2.38
N THR A 54 -3.03 -1.86 1.77
CA THR A 54 -3.31 -1.68 0.34
C THR A 54 -2.77 -0.33 -0.12
N VAL A 55 -2.83 -0.06 -1.43
CA VAL A 55 -2.34 1.19 -2.02
C VAL A 55 -3.52 2.05 -2.45
N TRP A 56 -3.46 3.35 -2.12
CA TRP A 56 -4.40 4.37 -2.59
C TRP A 56 -3.65 5.52 -3.25
N CYS A 57 -4.15 6.00 -4.38
CA CYS A 57 -3.54 7.06 -5.16
C CYS A 57 -4.44 8.29 -5.28
N GLN A 58 -3.83 9.48 -5.42
CA GLN A 58 -4.57 10.72 -5.67
C GLN A 58 -5.30 10.72 -7.01
N ASN A 59 -4.74 10.05 -8.03
CA ASN A 59 -5.34 9.95 -9.35
C ASN A 59 -5.19 8.53 -9.92
N ARG A 60 -6.17 8.10 -10.72
CA ARG A 60 -6.15 6.81 -11.41
C ARG A 60 -4.99 6.69 -12.39
N SER A 61 -4.56 7.77 -13.03
CA SER A 61 -3.38 7.76 -13.92
C SER A 61 -2.09 7.37 -13.20
N GLY A 62 -2.04 7.56 -11.87
CA GLY A 62 -0.90 7.20 -11.04
C GLY A 62 -0.93 5.77 -10.52
N ALA A 63 -2.05 5.05 -10.63
CA ALA A 63 -2.19 3.70 -10.13
C ALA A 63 -1.51 2.68 -11.05
N THR A 64 -0.76 1.73 -10.46
CA THR A 64 -0.05 0.66 -11.17
C THR A 64 -0.82 -0.65 -11.25
N SER A 65 -1.94 -0.77 -10.52
CA SER A 65 -2.87 -1.91 -10.58
C SER A 65 -4.33 -1.44 -10.63
N SER A 66 -5.23 -2.29 -11.14
CA SER A 66 -6.67 -2.02 -11.16
C SER A 66 -7.32 -2.13 -9.78
N SER A 67 -6.66 -2.77 -8.82
CA SER A 67 -7.11 -2.91 -7.43
C SER A 67 -6.74 -1.72 -6.54
N THR A 68 -5.87 -0.83 -7.03
CA THR A 68 -5.45 0.37 -6.30
C THR A 68 -6.64 1.29 -6.06
N GLY A 69 -6.85 1.67 -4.79
CA GLY A 69 -7.88 2.62 -4.39
C GLY A 69 -7.56 4.02 -4.89
N ILE A 70 -8.60 4.85 -5.04
CA ILE A 70 -8.46 6.25 -5.45
C ILE A 70 -9.12 7.14 -4.40
N PHE A 71 -8.39 8.14 -3.91
CA PHE A 71 -8.95 9.10 -2.97
C PHE A 71 -10.17 9.80 -3.59
N ASN A 72 -11.27 9.89 -2.84
CA ASN A 72 -12.51 10.51 -3.28
C ASN A 72 -12.46 12.05 -3.15
N GLY A 73 -11.47 12.65 -3.80
CA GLY A 73 -11.17 14.08 -3.73
C GLY A 73 -9.71 14.37 -3.39
N PRO A 74 -9.36 15.65 -3.19
CA PRO A 74 -8.02 16.04 -2.78
C PRO A 74 -7.72 15.52 -1.37
N PHE A 75 -6.75 14.62 -1.24
CA PHE A 75 -6.37 14.09 0.07
C PHE A 75 -5.64 15.15 0.91
N TRP A 76 -4.90 16.07 0.30
CA TRP A 76 -4.37 17.25 0.99
C TRP A 76 -5.35 18.41 0.88
N SER A 77 -5.81 18.93 2.03
CA SER A 77 -6.61 20.16 2.09
C SER A 77 -5.74 21.42 2.10
N ALA A 78 -4.53 21.31 2.65
CA ALA A 78 -3.46 22.30 2.56
C ALA A 78 -2.11 21.57 2.61
N VAL A 79 -1.14 21.96 1.79
CA VAL A 79 0.17 21.30 1.77
C VAL A 79 1.28 22.25 1.35
N ASP A 80 2.36 22.25 2.14
CA ASP A 80 3.64 22.84 1.81
C ASP A 80 4.57 21.75 1.29
N ILE A 81 5.23 22.03 0.16
CA ILE A 81 6.19 21.12 -0.47
C ILE A 81 7.58 21.73 -0.40
N THR A 82 8.53 20.96 0.11
CA THR A 82 9.93 21.37 0.19
C THR A 82 10.86 20.25 -0.28
N ASN A 83 12.06 20.64 -0.72
CA ASN A 83 13.11 19.71 -1.12
C ASN A 83 14.32 19.90 -0.19
N PRO A 84 14.27 19.38 1.06
CA PRO A 84 15.27 19.71 2.09
C PRO A 84 16.68 19.21 1.73
N LYS A 85 16.80 18.23 0.83
CA LYS A 85 18.06 17.80 0.24
C LYS A 85 17.82 17.21 -1.16
N SER A 86 18.88 17.08 -1.94
CA SER A 86 18.81 16.48 -3.27
C SER A 86 18.17 15.10 -3.22
N GLY A 87 17.15 14.88 -4.06
CA GLY A 87 16.42 13.62 -4.16
C GLY A 87 15.42 13.35 -3.03
N VAL A 88 15.09 14.34 -2.19
CA VAL A 88 14.03 14.24 -1.17
C VAL A 88 12.95 15.26 -1.43
N ILE A 89 11.71 14.78 -1.47
CA ILE A 89 10.49 15.58 -1.39
C ILE A 89 9.90 15.43 0.00
N GLN A 90 9.52 16.55 0.61
CA GLN A 90 8.77 16.58 1.86
C GLN A 90 7.48 17.33 1.63
N MET A 91 6.36 16.70 1.99
CA MET A 91 5.04 17.28 1.98
C MET A 91 4.54 17.36 3.43
N THR A 92 4.19 18.56 3.88
CA THR A 92 3.69 18.81 5.24
C THR A 92 2.42 19.63 5.15
N GLY A 93 1.37 19.24 5.88
CA GLY A 93 0.13 20.00 5.86
C GLY A 93 -1.04 19.26 6.47
N CYS A 94 -2.24 19.67 6.07
CA CYS A 94 -3.51 19.10 6.52
C CYS A 94 -4.06 18.13 5.48
N ILE A 95 -4.51 16.98 5.94
CA ILE A 95 -5.17 15.97 5.10
C ILE A 95 -6.69 16.02 5.31
N ASP A 96 -7.45 15.60 4.30
CA ASP A 96 -8.84 15.21 4.45
C ASP A 96 -8.92 13.68 4.53
N VAL A 97 -8.96 13.16 5.76
CA VAL A 97 -9.00 11.73 6.05
C VAL A 97 -10.23 11.04 5.43
N ASN A 98 -11.32 11.78 5.20
CA ASN A 98 -12.58 11.20 4.71
C ASN A 98 -12.54 10.89 3.21
N THR A 99 -11.50 11.33 2.50
CA THR A 99 -11.26 10.94 1.10
C THR A 99 -10.84 9.47 0.96
N CYS A 100 -10.49 8.80 2.06
CA CYS A 100 -10.17 7.38 2.11
C CYS A 100 -10.90 6.68 3.26
N ASP A 101 -11.87 5.84 2.91
CA ASP A 101 -12.68 5.05 3.85
C ASP A 101 -11.90 3.97 4.61
N ARG A 102 -10.63 3.76 4.27
CA ARG A 102 -9.72 2.86 4.99
C ARG A 102 -9.16 3.48 6.26
N LEU A 103 -8.94 4.80 6.25
CA LEU A 103 -8.28 5.49 7.34
C LEU A 103 -9.26 5.69 8.49
N LYS A 104 -8.77 5.51 9.71
CA LYS A 104 -9.53 5.81 10.93
C LYS A 104 -9.33 7.29 11.31
N PRO A 105 -10.38 8.12 11.38
CA PRO A 105 -10.26 9.47 11.91
C PRO A 105 -9.70 9.48 13.35
N GLY A 106 -8.78 10.40 13.63
CA GLY A 106 -8.13 10.54 14.96
C GLY A 106 -7.08 9.46 15.26
N ASP A 107 -6.59 8.75 14.26
CA ASP A 107 -5.40 7.91 14.39
C ASP A 107 -4.14 8.77 14.58
N ASP A 108 -3.19 8.27 15.37
CA ASP A 108 -1.85 8.87 15.55
C ASP A 108 -1.00 8.73 14.28
N GLY A 109 -1.43 7.90 13.33
CA GLY A 109 -0.81 7.71 12.03
C GLY A 109 0.34 6.70 12.08
N GLY A 110 1.30 6.85 11.17
CA GLY A 110 2.47 5.99 11.17
C GLY A 110 3.50 6.36 10.12
N GLN A 111 4.64 5.68 10.21
CA GLN A 111 5.74 5.81 9.27
C GLN A 111 5.79 4.60 8.35
N TYR A 112 5.94 4.88 7.06
CA TYR A 112 6.39 3.92 6.08
C TYR A 112 7.91 3.79 6.13
N ASP A 113 8.43 2.57 6.15
CA ASP A 113 9.86 2.29 6.14
C ASP A 113 10.18 1.26 5.05
N SER A 114 10.75 1.71 3.93
CA SER A 114 11.13 0.82 2.83
C SER A 114 12.25 -0.15 3.17
N ASN A 115 13.03 0.10 4.23
CA ASN A 115 14.03 -0.83 4.71
C ASN A 115 13.39 -1.91 5.59
N GLY A 116 12.35 -1.56 6.36
CA GLY A 116 11.64 -2.50 7.23
C GLY A 116 12.46 -3.00 8.42
N GLY A 117 13.53 -2.28 8.77
CA GLY A 117 14.44 -2.65 9.85
C GLY A 117 15.18 -3.98 9.62
N ASN A 118 15.19 -4.84 10.65
CA ASN A 118 15.97 -6.08 10.64
C ASN A 118 15.37 -7.09 9.66
N GLY A 119 16.12 -7.42 8.61
CA GLY A 119 15.68 -8.30 7.52
C GLY A 119 15.42 -7.59 6.19
N GLY A 120 15.40 -6.25 6.16
CA GLY A 120 15.48 -5.50 4.90
C GLY A 120 14.25 -5.59 3.98
N ASN A 121 13.10 -6.03 4.49
CA ASN A 121 11.95 -6.40 3.66
C ASN A 121 10.88 -5.30 3.54
N GLY A 122 11.14 -4.09 4.03
CA GLY A 122 10.14 -3.03 4.09
C GLY A 122 9.09 -3.23 5.19
N ASN A 123 8.37 -2.16 5.51
CA ASN A 123 7.22 -2.15 6.41
C ASN A 123 6.10 -1.30 5.79
N PRO A 124 5.08 -1.94 5.18
CA PRO A 124 4.77 -3.39 5.24
C PRO A 124 5.74 -4.30 4.48
N ALA A 125 5.79 -5.59 4.82
CA ALA A 125 6.71 -6.53 4.15
C ALA A 125 6.43 -6.64 2.64
N GLY A 126 7.47 -6.53 1.82
CA GLY A 126 7.39 -6.58 0.36
C GLY A 126 6.97 -5.27 -0.30
N SER A 127 6.75 -4.20 0.47
CA SER A 127 6.50 -2.86 -0.07
C SER A 127 7.78 -2.20 -0.58
N PHE A 128 7.65 -1.28 -1.53
CA PHE A 128 8.78 -0.49 -2.02
C PHE A 128 8.38 0.97 -2.30
N CYS A 129 9.38 1.84 -2.29
CA CYS A 129 9.23 3.25 -2.67
C CYS A 129 9.70 3.42 -4.12
N ASN A 130 8.85 3.97 -4.98
CA ASN A 130 9.21 4.35 -6.33
C ASN A 130 9.43 5.87 -6.43
N LYS A 131 10.33 6.27 -7.33
CA LYS A 131 10.69 7.67 -7.58
C LYS A 131 10.07 8.20 -8.86
#